data_AF-A0A957JFL3-F1
#
_entry.id   AF-A0A957JFL3-F1
#
_cell.length_a   1.000
_cell.length_b   1.000
_cell.length_c   1.000
_cell.angle_alpha   90.00
_cell.angle_beta   90.00
_cell.angle_gamma   90.00
#
_symmetry.space_group_name_H-M   'P 1'
#
loop_
_entity.id
_entity.type
_entity.pdbx_description
1 polymer ?
#
loop_
_entity_poly.entity_id
_entity_poly.type
_entity_poly.pdbx_seq_one_letter_code
_entity_poly.pdbx_strand_id
1 'polypeptide(L)' 'SLPEIVGPAGPLLSPDDVDLWAETLARILADGAERERLIAAGRQQAARFSWTRAAEETRRLYQGL' A
#
# COMPACT_ATOMS: atom_id res chain seq x y z
N SER A 1 -9.78 -1.49 -4.49
CA SER A 1 -9.86 -2.31 -3.26
C SER A 1 -8.54 -2.13 -2.50
N LEU A 2 -8.33 -2.78 -1.35
CA LEU A 2 -7.05 -2.68 -0.60
C LEU A 2 -5.84 -3.33 -1.31
N PRO A 3 -5.97 -4.46 -2.06
CA PRO A 3 -4.84 -5.09 -2.73
C PRO A 3 -4.16 -4.18 -3.76
N GLU A 4 -4.92 -3.34 -4.48
CA GLU A 4 -4.38 -2.42 -5.48
C GLU A 4 -3.57 -1.29 -4.83
N ILE A 5 -3.92 -0.89 -3.60
CA ILE A 5 -3.23 0.14 -2.85
C ILE A 5 -2.00 -0.42 -2.13
N VAL A 6 -2.18 -1.51 -1.37
CA VAL A 6 -1.12 -2.12 -0.56
C VAL A 6 -0.06 -2.78 -1.45
N GLY A 7 -0.46 -3.50 -2.50
CA GLY A 7 0.47 -4.20 -3.39
C GLY A 7 1.48 -5.05 -2.60
N PRO A 8 2.79 -4.98 -2.93
CA PRO A 8 3.83 -5.72 -2.21
C PRO A 8 4.31 -5.05 -0.91
N ALA A 9 3.74 -3.89 -0.56
CA ALA A 9 4.23 -3.05 0.54
C ALA A 9 3.70 -3.44 1.91
N GLY A 10 2.80 -4.41 2.00
CA GLY A 10 2.25 -4.88 3.26
C GLY A 10 1.54 -6.22 3.12
N PRO A 11 1.34 -6.93 4.25
CA PRO A 11 0.54 -8.13 4.28
C PRO A 11 -0.95 -7.82 4.02
N LEU A 12 -1.64 -8.74 3.36
CA LEU A 12 -3.09 -8.74 3.21
C LEU A 12 -3.62 -9.95 3.96
N LEU A 13 -4.37 -9.69 5.02
CA LEU A 13 -4.89 -10.71 5.94
C LEU A 13 -6.41 -10.66 5.95
N SER A 14 -7.03 -11.73 6.44
CA SER A 14 -8.46 -11.73 6.76
C SER A 14 -8.75 -10.62 7.79
N PRO A 15 -9.80 -9.80 7.60
CA PRO A 15 -10.14 -8.75 8.56
C PRO A 15 -10.58 -9.31 9.93
N ASP A 16 -11.09 -10.54 9.96
CA ASP A 16 -11.66 -11.16 11.17
C ASP A 16 -10.67 -12.05 11.94
N ASP A 17 -9.44 -12.22 11.42
CA ASP A 17 -8.42 -13.09 12.03
C ASP A 17 -7.47 -12.29 12.92
N VAL A 18 -7.95 -11.98 14.13
CA VAL A 18 -7.24 -11.14 15.12
C VAL A 18 -5.87 -11.74 15.50
N ASP A 19 -5.79 -13.06 15.64
CA ASP A 19 -4.57 -13.75 16.04
C ASP A 19 -3.50 -13.61 14.94
N LEU A 20 -3.88 -13.82 13.67
CA LEU A 20 -2.97 -13.64 12.54
C LEU A 20 -2.47 -12.19 12.40
N TRP A 21 -3.32 -11.21 12.72
CA TRP A 21 -2.91 -9.80 12.79
C TRP A 21 -1.88 -9.57 13.89
N ALA A 22 -2.13 -10.06 15.10
CA ALA A 22 -1.23 -9.89 16.23
C ALA A 22 0.15 -10.51 15.96
N GLU A 23 0.17 -11.75 15.45
CA GLU A 23 1.40 -12.46 15.08
C GLU A 23 2.19 -11.73 13.99
N THR A 24 1.50 -11.28 12.94
CA THR A 24 2.13 -10.57 11.82
C THR A 24 2.74 -9.25 12.28
N LEU A 25 2.02 -8.47 13.09
CA LEU A 25 2.53 -7.22 13.64
C LEU A 25 3.72 -7.47 14.57
N ALA A 26 3.64 -8.45 15.47
CA ALA A 26 4.73 -8.81 16.36
C ALA A 26 6.00 -9.20 15.59
N ARG A 27 5.87 -10.00 14.53
CA ARG A 27 6.98 -10.40 13.65
C ARG A 27 7.64 -9.20 12.97
N ILE A 28 6.86 -8.28 12.39
CA ILE A 28 7.39 -7.07 11.73
C ILE A 28 8.09 -6.14 12.74
N LEU A 29 7.59 -6.05 13.97
CA LEU A 29 8.23 -5.26 15.02
C LEU A 29 9.56 -5.88 15.49
N ALA A 30 9.61 -7.21 15.57
CA ALA A 30 10.80 -7.94 15.99
C ALA A 30 11.89 -8.03 14.91
N ASP A 31 11.51 -8.18 13.64
CA ASP A 31 12.44 -8.29 12.51
C ASP A 31 12.68 -6.92 11.85
N GLY A 32 13.84 -6.32 12.17
CA GLY A 32 14.26 -5.05 11.59
C GLY A 32 14.48 -5.09 10.08
N ALA A 33 14.98 -6.21 9.54
CA ALA A 33 15.23 -6.34 8.11
C ALA A 33 13.92 -6.40 7.31
N GLU A 34 12.95 -7.16 7.82
CA GLU A 34 11.62 -7.21 7.21
C GLU A 34 10.92 -5.85 7.28
N ARG A 35 11.01 -5.15 8.43
CA ARG A 35 10.47 -3.79 8.57
C ARG A 35 11.06 -2.82 7.55
N GLU A 36 12.38 -2.77 7.41
CA GLU A 36 13.02 -1.88 6.43
C GLU A 36 12.63 -2.22 4.99
N ARG A 37 12.50 -3.51 4.66
CA ARG A 37 12.01 -3.96 3.36
C ARG A 37 10.60 -3.44 3.08
N LEU A 38 9.68 -3.55 4.06
CA LEU A 38 8.31 -3.07 3.93
C LEU A 38 8.23 -1.54 3.82
N ILE A 39 9.06 -0.81 4.57
CA ILE A 39 9.16 0.65 4.46
C ILE A 39 9.60 1.05 3.04
N ALA A 40 10.63 0.41 2.51
CA ALA A 40 11.14 0.70 1.17
C ALA A 40 10.08 0.41 0.10
N ALA A 41 9.42 -0.75 0.19
CA ALA A 41 8.32 -1.13 -0.70
C ALA A 41 7.14 -0.15 -0.61
N GLY A 42 6.78 0.31 0.60
CA GLY A 42 5.73 1.31 0.83
C GLY A 42 6.03 2.64 0.16
N ARG A 43 7.27 3.13 0.26
CA ARG A 43 7.70 4.36 -0.43
C ARG A 43 7.60 4.20 -1.95
N GLN A 44 8.05 3.07 -2.49
CA GLN A 44 7.95 2.79 -3.93
C GLN A 44 6.50 2.70 -4.41
N GLN A 45 5.63 2.02 -3.65
CA GLN A 45 4.22 1.88 -3.97
C GLN A 45 3.49 3.22 -3.91
N ALA A 46 3.72 4.03 -2.87
CA ALA A 46 3.13 5.36 -2.72
C ALA A 46 3.50 6.30 -3.88
N ALA A 47 4.74 6.23 -4.37
CA ALA A 47 5.22 7.05 -5.48
C ALA A 47 4.46 6.80 -6.81
N ARG A 48 3.71 5.70 -6.92
CA ARG A 48 2.89 5.41 -8.10
C ARG A 48 1.60 6.23 -8.15
N PHE A 49 1.20 6.83 -7.04
CA PHE A 49 -0.03 7.60 -6.92
C PHE A 49 0.29 9.10 -6.85
N SER A 50 -0.42 9.91 -7.64
CA SER A 50 -0.23 11.36 -7.69
C SER A 50 -1.56 12.06 -7.89
N TRP A 51 -1.89 12.96 -6.97
CA TRP A 51 -3.09 13.81 -7.06
C TRP A 51 -3.05 14.72 -8.29
N THR A 52 -1.90 15.32 -8.59
CA THR A 52 -1.73 16.15 -9.77
C THR A 52 -2.01 15.37 -11.05
N ARG A 53 -1.44 14.16 -11.17
CA ARG A 53 -1.69 13.28 -12.32
C ARG A 53 -3.17 12.92 -12.45
N ALA A 54 -3.80 12.52 -11.34
CA ALA A 54 -5.22 12.18 -11.34
C ALA A 54 -6.11 13.36 -11.80
N ALA A 55 -5.81 14.57 -11.35
CA ALA A 55 -6.52 15.78 -11.75
C ALA A 55 -6.33 16.10 -13.25
N GLU A 56 -5.09 15.98 -13.75
CA GLU A 56 -4.79 16.20 -15.17
C GLU A 56 -5.46 15.18 -16.08
N GLU A 57 -5.40 13.89 -15.73
CA GLU A 57 -6.06 12.82 -16.48
C GLU A 57 -7.57 13.01 -16.51
N THR A 58 -8.16 13.36 -15.36
CA THR A 58 -9.59 13.66 -15.26
C THR A 58 -9.97 14.85 -16.15
N ARG A 59 -9.22 15.96 -16.09
CA ARG A 59 -9.48 17.15 -16.93
C ARG A 59 -9.41 16.83 -18.42
N ARG A 60 -8.41 16.04 -18.85
CA ARG A 60 -8.24 15.66 -20.26
C ARG A 60 -9.44 14.88 -20.79
N LEU A 61 -10.03 14.00 -19.98
CA LEU A 61 -11.24 13.26 -20.35
C LEU A 61 -12.41 14.21 -20.60
N TYR A 62 -12.66 15.17 -19.70
CA TYR A 62 -13.75 16.14 -19.87
C TYR A 62 -13.56 17.07 -21.06
N GLN A 63 -12.33 17.40 -21.45
CA GLN A 63 -12.05 18.25 -22.61
C GLN A 63 -12.19 17.51 -23.95
N GLY A 64 -12.19 16.18 -23.95
CA GLY A 64 -12.39 15.35 -25.14
C GLY A 64 -13.83 14.90 -25.36
N LEU A 65 -14.74 15.27 -24.46
CA LEU A 65 -16.19 15.12 -24.59
C LEU A 65 -16.77 16.36 -25.30
#